data_AF-A0A847LJV5-F1
#
_entry.id   AF-A0A847LJV5-F1
#
_cell.length_a   1.000
_cell.length_b   1.000
_cell.length_c   1.000
_cell.angle_alpha   90.00
_cell.angle_beta   90.00
_cell.angle_gamma   90.00
#
_symmetry.space_group_name_H-M   'P 1'
#
loop_
_entity.id
_entity.type
_entity.pdbx_description
1 polymer ?
#
loop_
_entity_poly.entity_id
_entity_poly.type
_entity_poly.pdbx_seq_one_letter_code
_entity_poly.pdbx_strand_id
1 'polypeptide(L)'
;MGRRRGLAVVVVLFFGFAMGLLVYFLIGANANLSLQNRKTIGQLQAYYLAHSAFQHVQLKLRLLPQETYDAFEGGAGSPYPDVDSDLHPAIRFGPAAPKASLFDSDQIVPEDPFDGRYQLVKLTFDSSTQAMKHVQDGYSVEVRATAKGNAQMTFEETLSEKVIVSRFTGGIAP
;
A
#
# COMPACT_ATOMS: atom_id res chain seq x y z
N MET A 1 -9.23 63.54 36.44
CA MET A 1 -9.35 62.99 35.07
C MET A 1 -8.46 61.77 34.78
N GLY A 2 -8.03 60.95 35.76
CA GLY A 2 -7.10 59.82 35.53
C GLY A 2 -7.69 58.40 35.50
N ARG A 3 -8.91 58.18 36.01
CA ARG A 3 -9.47 56.81 36.21
C ARG A 3 -9.84 56.06 34.91
N ARG A 4 -10.22 56.76 33.83
CA ARG A 4 -10.63 56.12 32.56
C ARG A 4 -9.43 55.61 31.74
N ARG A 5 -8.24 56.22 31.91
CA ARG A 5 -7.02 55.80 31.21
C ARG A 5 -6.48 54.46 31.71
N GLY A 6 -6.56 54.18 33.02
CA GLY A 6 -6.14 52.89 33.58
C GLY A 6 -7.00 51.72 33.09
N LEU A 7 -8.32 51.93 32.99
CA LEU A 7 -9.24 50.89 32.52
C LEU A 7 -9.04 50.56 31.04
N ALA A 8 -8.81 51.56 30.18
CA ALA A 8 -8.56 51.35 28.76
C ALA A 8 -7.30 50.49 28.50
N VAL A 9 -6.23 50.69 29.28
CA VAL A 9 -4.98 49.91 29.15
C VAL A 9 -5.21 48.43 29.50
N VAL A 10 -6.01 48.15 30.53
CA VAL A 10 -6.34 46.77 30.94
C VAL A 10 -7.16 46.05 29.87
N VAL A 11 -8.13 46.73 29.24
CA VAL A 11 -8.94 46.13 28.16
C VAL A 11 -8.08 45.78 26.94
N VAL A 12 -7.13 46.65 26.55
CA VAL A 12 -6.23 46.38 25.42
C VAL A 12 -5.29 45.22 25.71
N LEU A 13 -4.76 45.12 26.94
CA LEU A 13 -3.92 43.99 27.37
C LEU A 13 -4.70 42.67 27.37
N PHE A 14 -5.93 42.67 27.89
CA PHE A 14 -6.77 41.48 27.90
C PHE A 14 -7.12 41.04 26.47
N PHE A 15 -7.46 41.99 25.60
CA PHE A 15 -7.75 41.71 24.19
C PHE A 15 -6.52 41.16 23.46
N GLY A 16 -5.34 41.76 23.67
CA GLY A 16 -4.09 41.27 23.09
C GLY A 16 -3.72 39.87 23.57
N PHE A 17 -3.93 39.56 24.85
CA PHE A 17 -3.70 38.23 25.41
C PHE A 17 -4.69 37.19 24.84
N ALA A 18 -5.98 37.55 24.77
CA ALA A 18 -7.00 36.68 24.17
C ALA A 18 -6.72 36.40 22.68
N MET A 19 -6.29 37.42 21.93
CA MET A 19 -5.93 37.26 20.52
C MET A 19 -4.66 36.40 20.36
N GLY A 20 -3.67 36.56 21.25
CA GLY A 20 -2.46 35.73 21.28
C GLY A 20 -2.77 34.26 21.55
N LEU A 21 -3.67 33.97 22.50
CA LEU A 21 -4.14 32.61 22.76
C LEU A 21 -4.84 32.00 21.54
N LEU A 22 -5.73 32.76 20.88
CA LEU A 22 -6.44 32.30 19.68
C LEU A 22 -5.47 31.93 18.55
N VAL A 23 -4.48 32.78 18.28
CA VAL A 23 -3.46 32.52 17.25
C VAL A 23 -2.61 31.30 17.61
N TYR A 24 -2.24 31.15 18.89
CA TYR A 24 -1.49 29.97 19.35
C TYR A 24 -2.26 28.66 19.11
N PHE A 25 -3.54 28.62 19.46
CA PHE A 25 -4.39 27.46 19.20
C PHE A 25 -4.57 27.17 17.70
N LEU A 26 -4.69 28.21 16.87
CA LEU A 26 -4.84 28.06 15.42
C LEU A 26 -3.58 27.45 14.78
N ILE A 27 -2.39 27.90 15.19
CA ILE A 27 -1.12 27.36 14.72
C ILE A 27 -0.96 25.90 15.15
N GLY A 28 -1.28 25.58 16.41
CA GLY A 28 -1.25 24.21 16.92
C GLY A 28 -2.19 23.26 16.19
N ALA A 29 -3.42 23.72 15.88
CA ALA A 29 -4.39 22.95 15.12
C ALA A 29 -3.91 22.65 13.69
N ASN A 30 -3.32 23.63 13.01
CA ASN A 30 -2.76 23.45 11.65
C ASN A 30 -1.61 22.45 11.62
N ALA A 31 -0.70 22.53 12.60
CA ALA A 31 0.41 21.58 12.70
C ALA A 31 -0.11 20.14 12.87
N ASN A 32 -1.10 19.95 13.73
CA ASN A 32 -1.69 18.63 13.99
C ASN A 32 -2.43 18.07 12.75
N LEU A 33 -3.21 18.90 12.05
CA LEU A 33 -3.88 18.51 10.80
C LEU A 33 -2.87 18.09 9.71
N SER A 34 -1.77 18.83 9.56
CA SER A 34 -0.74 18.50 8.58
C SER A 34 -0.06 17.16 8.84
N LEU A 35 0.16 16.81 10.12
CA LEU A 35 0.72 15.53 10.54
C LEU A 35 -0.28 14.39 10.32
N GLN A 36 -1.56 14.62 10.61
CA GLN A 36 -2.63 13.63 10.36
C GLN A 36 -2.76 13.33 8.87
N ASN A 37 -2.80 14.35 8.02
CA ASN A 37 -2.88 14.18 6.57
C ASN A 37 -1.71 13.36 6.01
N ARG A 38 -0.49 13.58 6.50
CA ARG A 38 0.69 12.81 6.09
C ARG A 38 0.57 11.33 6.46
N LYS A 39 0.06 11.02 7.65
CA LYS A 39 -0.20 9.63 8.07
C LYS A 39 -1.26 8.97 7.19
N THR A 40 -2.35 9.67 6.91
CA THR A 40 -3.43 9.17 6.05
C THR A 40 -2.94 8.87 4.63
N ILE A 41 -2.09 9.74 4.05
CA ILE A 41 -1.54 9.52 2.71
C ILE A 41 -0.64 8.27 2.68
N GLY A 42 0.21 8.08 3.68
CA GLY A 42 1.06 6.89 3.77
C GLY A 42 0.27 5.59 3.90
N GLN A 43 -0.81 5.61 4.69
CA GLN A 43 -1.75 4.48 4.79
C GLN A 43 -2.45 4.19 3.46
N LEU A 44 -2.95 5.22 2.77
CA LEU A 44 -3.56 5.07 1.46
C LEU A 44 -2.57 4.49 0.43
N GLN A 45 -1.31 4.92 0.47
CA GLN A 45 -0.27 4.39 -0.40
C GLN A 45 -0.04 2.89 -0.16
N ALA A 46 0.08 2.46 1.10
CA ALA A 46 0.21 1.03 1.44
C ALA A 46 -1.02 0.23 0.98
N TYR A 47 -2.22 0.79 1.15
CA TYR A 47 -3.46 0.16 0.72
C TYR A 47 -3.54 -0.05 -0.80
N TYR A 48 -3.22 0.97 -1.60
CA TYR A 48 -3.23 0.83 -3.05
C TYR A 48 -2.12 -0.11 -3.56
N LEU A 49 -0.97 -0.14 -2.87
CA LEU A 49 0.09 -1.10 -3.18
C LEU A 49 -0.37 -2.54 -2.93
N ALA A 50 -1.02 -2.81 -1.79
CA ALA A 50 -1.59 -4.13 -1.49
C ALA A 50 -2.63 -4.57 -2.55
N HIS A 51 -3.47 -3.64 -3.01
CA HIS A 51 -4.43 -3.91 -4.10
C HIS A 51 -3.76 -4.22 -5.43
N SER A 52 -2.71 -3.47 -5.81
CA SER A 52 -2.00 -3.74 -7.07
C SER A 52 -1.35 -5.13 -7.07
N ALA A 53 -0.80 -5.52 -5.92
CA ALA A 53 -0.22 -6.82 -5.69
C ALA A 53 -1.26 -7.94 -5.78
N PHE A 54 -2.43 -7.74 -5.17
CA PHE A 54 -3.55 -8.66 -5.28
C PHE A 54 -4.01 -8.86 -6.73
N GLN A 55 -4.11 -7.77 -7.51
CA GLN A 55 -4.45 -7.86 -8.94
C GLN A 55 -3.41 -8.65 -9.73
N HIS A 56 -2.13 -8.48 -9.42
CA HIS A 56 -1.05 -9.23 -10.06
C HIS A 56 -1.16 -10.74 -9.76
N VAL A 57 -1.44 -11.11 -8.52
CA VAL A 57 -1.70 -12.52 -8.14
C VAL A 57 -2.94 -13.06 -8.84
N GLN A 58 -4.03 -12.28 -8.86
CA GLN A 58 -5.27 -12.67 -9.50
C GLN A 58 -5.10 -12.90 -11.00
N LEU A 59 -4.29 -12.08 -11.67
CA LEU A 59 -3.95 -12.26 -13.07
C LEU A 59 -3.18 -13.57 -13.29
N LYS A 60 -2.15 -13.84 -12.48
CA LYS A 60 -1.36 -15.07 -12.57
C LYS A 60 -2.20 -16.32 -12.33
N LEU A 61 -3.04 -16.30 -11.31
CA LEU A 61 -3.96 -17.39 -10.99
C LEU A 61 -4.94 -17.67 -12.14
N ARG A 62 -5.40 -16.64 -12.86
CA ARG A 62 -6.28 -16.80 -14.02
C ARG A 62 -5.58 -17.29 -15.26
N LEU A 63 -4.33 -16.88 -15.48
CA LEU A 63 -3.56 -17.26 -16.67
C LEU A 63 -3.00 -18.68 -16.55
N LEU A 64 -2.56 -19.08 -15.35
CA LEU A 64 -1.85 -20.33 -15.10
C LEU A 64 -2.52 -21.17 -14.00
N PRO A 65 -3.84 -21.45 -14.07
CA PRO A 65 -4.55 -22.13 -12.99
C PRO A 65 -4.04 -23.56 -12.76
N GLN A 66 -3.67 -24.25 -13.84
CA GLN A 66 -3.18 -25.63 -13.79
C GLN A 66 -1.77 -25.72 -13.21
N GLU A 67 -0.84 -24.89 -13.69
CA GLU A 67 0.54 -24.86 -13.17
C GLU A 67 0.57 -24.48 -11.69
N THR A 68 -0.36 -23.64 -11.25
CA THR A 68 -0.46 -23.25 -9.85
C THR A 68 -0.97 -24.39 -8.98
N TYR A 69 -1.97 -25.13 -9.46
CA TYR A 69 -2.46 -26.33 -8.81
C TYR A 69 -1.34 -27.39 -8.71
N ASP A 70 -0.64 -27.63 -9.82
CA ASP A 70 0.47 -28.60 -9.89
C ASP A 70 1.64 -28.18 -8.98
N ALA A 71 1.94 -26.88 -8.87
CA ALA A 71 2.94 -26.35 -7.95
C ALA A 71 2.57 -26.59 -6.48
N PHE A 72 1.28 -26.49 -6.15
CA PHE A 72 0.78 -26.81 -4.80
C PHE A 72 0.81 -28.31 -4.50
N GLU A 73 0.42 -29.17 -5.45
CA GLU A 73 0.59 -30.62 -5.30
C GLU A 73 2.06 -31.01 -5.16
N GLY A 74 2.95 -30.31 -5.85
CA GLY A 74 4.41 -30.45 -5.73
C GLY A 74 5.02 -29.92 -4.43
N GLY A 75 4.22 -29.34 -3.53
CA GLY A 75 4.67 -28.87 -2.21
C GLY A 75 5.35 -27.50 -2.20
N ALA A 76 5.17 -26.68 -3.25
CA ALA A 76 5.70 -25.32 -3.25
C ALA A 76 4.99 -24.45 -2.19
N GLY A 77 5.74 -23.89 -1.25
CA GLY A 77 5.20 -23.02 -0.19
C GLY A 77 4.81 -21.60 -0.65
N SER A 78 5.39 -21.13 -1.76
CA SER A 78 5.01 -19.89 -2.45
C SER A 78 5.17 -20.09 -3.96
N PRO A 79 4.08 -20.40 -4.70
CA PRO A 79 4.15 -20.69 -6.13
C PRO A 79 4.58 -19.49 -6.99
N TYR A 80 4.48 -18.28 -6.45
CA TYR A 80 4.79 -17.04 -7.17
C TYR A 80 5.79 -16.18 -6.40
N PRO A 81 7.09 -16.56 -6.40
CA PRO A 81 8.15 -15.74 -5.81
C PRO A 81 8.35 -14.41 -6.58
N ASP A 82 7.84 -14.33 -7.81
CA ASP A 82 7.93 -13.19 -8.72
C ASP A 82 6.80 -12.16 -8.53
N VAL A 83 5.87 -12.39 -7.60
CA VAL A 83 4.97 -11.36 -7.05
C VAL A 83 5.68 -10.70 -5.87
N ASP A 84 6.84 -10.13 -6.17
CA ASP A 84 7.58 -9.25 -5.29
C ASP A 84 7.94 -8.01 -6.11
N SER A 85 7.63 -6.83 -5.57
CA SER A 85 8.02 -5.57 -6.20
C SER A 85 9.53 -5.44 -6.37
N ASP A 86 10.34 -6.12 -5.54
CA ASP A 86 11.81 -6.04 -5.57
C ASP A 86 12.41 -6.72 -6.81
N LEU A 87 11.66 -7.60 -7.46
CA LEU A 87 12.08 -8.28 -8.69
C LEU A 87 11.75 -7.49 -9.96
N HIS A 88 10.96 -6.42 -9.83
CA HIS A 88 10.57 -5.57 -10.97
C HIS A 88 11.28 -4.22 -10.86
N PRO A 89 11.97 -3.75 -11.92
CA PRO A 89 12.62 -2.45 -11.89
C PRO A 89 11.57 -1.37 -11.60
N ALA A 90 11.90 -0.45 -10.68
CA ALA A 90 11.00 0.63 -10.32
C ALA A 90 10.63 1.45 -11.57
N ILE A 91 9.39 1.32 -12.05
CA ILE A 91 8.90 2.00 -13.28
C ILE A 91 8.58 3.49 -13.00
N ARG A 92 9.35 4.15 -12.14
CA ARG A 92 9.15 5.56 -11.82
C ARG A 92 10.00 6.44 -12.73
N PHE A 93 9.33 7.12 -13.65
CA PHE A 93 9.87 8.27 -14.38
C PHE A 93 9.75 9.52 -13.50
N GLY A 94 10.72 9.73 -12.60
CA GLY A 94 10.86 10.99 -11.88
C GLY A 94 11.48 12.08 -12.78
N PRO A 95 11.10 13.36 -12.63
CA PRO A 95 11.68 14.47 -13.40
C PRO A 95 13.18 14.71 -13.11
N ALA A 96 13.74 14.03 -12.12
CA ALA A 96 15.10 14.23 -11.62
C ALA A 96 15.93 12.93 -11.56
N ALA A 97 15.65 11.93 -12.41
CA ALA A 97 16.53 10.78 -12.57
C ALA A 97 17.49 11.03 -13.75
N PRO A 98 18.71 11.54 -13.54
CA PRO A 98 19.69 11.64 -14.62
C PRO A 98 20.15 10.21 -14.92
N LYS A 99 19.59 9.62 -15.98
CA LYS A 99 19.86 8.27 -16.51
C LYS A 99 18.98 7.12 -15.98
N ALA A 100 17.66 7.26 -15.88
CA ALA A 100 16.81 6.06 -15.78
C ALA A 100 16.82 5.28 -17.12
N SER A 101 17.73 4.32 -17.26
CA SER A 101 17.76 3.40 -18.41
C SER A 101 16.93 2.18 -18.06
N LEU A 102 15.93 1.84 -18.88
CA LEU A 102 15.10 0.64 -18.71
C LEU A 102 15.87 -0.67 -18.96
N PHE A 103 17.13 -0.58 -19.39
CA PHE A 103 17.90 -1.71 -19.93
C PHE A 103 19.23 -1.95 -19.20
N ASP A 104 19.61 -1.11 -18.23
CA ASP A 104 20.80 -1.35 -17.39
C ASP A 104 20.38 -1.99 -16.08
N SER A 105 20.76 -3.24 -15.88
CA SER A 105 20.49 -4.00 -14.64
C SER A 105 21.35 -3.56 -13.44
N ASP A 106 22.32 -2.66 -13.66
CA ASP A 106 23.36 -2.28 -12.68
C ASP A 106 23.12 -0.88 -12.09
N GLN A 107 21.92 -0.31 -12.28
CA GLN A 107 21.59 0.97 -11.68
C GLN A 107 21.30 0.82 -10.20
N ILE A 108 22.18 1.40 -9.38
CA ILE A 108 21.98 1.64 -7.95
C ILE A 108 20.65 2.39 -7.82
N VAL A 109 19.61 1.70 -7.39
CA VAL A 109 18.30 2.30 -7.08
C VAL A 109 18.57 3.33 -5.99
N PRO A 110 18.42 4.64 -6.26
CA PRO A 110 18.61 5.66 -5.25
C PRO A 110 17.65 5.36 -4.09
N GLU A 111 18.17 5.43 -2.87
CA GLU A 111 17.38 5.22 -1.64
C GLU A 111 16.28 6.30 -1.58
N ASP A 112 15.10 5.96 -2.11
CA ASP A 112 14.01 6.91 -2.31
C ASP A 112 13.28 7.10 -0.96
N PRO A 113 13.05 8.34 -0.49
CA PRO A 113 12.24 8.59 0.71
C PRO A 113 10.81 8.07 0.64
N PHE A 114 10.33 7.68 -0.55
CA PHE A 114 9.00 7.10 -0.79
C PHE A 114 9.06 5.71 -1.44
N ASP A 115 9.82 4.79 -0.84
CA ASP A 115 9.87 3.39 -1.26
C ASP A 115 8.58 2.65 -0.85
N GLY A 116 8.03 1.84 -1.74
CA GLY A 116 6.77 1.12 -1.52
C GLY A 116 6.86 -0.27 -2.11
N ARG A 117 6.80 -1.29 -1.26
CA ARG A 117 6.99 -2.69 -1.62
C ARG A 117 5.76 -3.50 -1.37
N TYR A 118 5.59 -4.57 -2.12
CA TYR A 118 4.56 -5.57 -1.86
C TYR A 118 5.10 -6.97 -2.08
N GLN A 119 4.60 -7.92 -1.29
CA GLN A 119 4.98 -9.31 -1.34
C GLN A 119 3.75 -10.20 -1.15
N LEU A 120 3.67 -11.28 -1.92
CA LEU A 120 2.78 -12.39 -1.62
C LEU A 120 3.31 -13.16 -0.39
N VAL A 121 2.60 -13.06 0.73
CA VAL A 121 2.99 -13.70 1.99
C VAL A 121 2.56 -15.16 2.01
N LYS A 122 1.33 -15.41 1.55
CA LYS A 122 0.74 -16.74 1.61
C LYS A 122 -0.25 -16.93 0.48
N LEU A 123 -0.20 -18.09 -0.15
CA LEU A 123 -1.22 -18.56 -1.07
C LEU A 123 -1.57 -19.98 -0.62
N THR A 124 -2.83 -20.24 -0.30
CA THR A 124 -3.29 -21.58 0.06
C THR A 124 -4.41 -22.01 -0.88
N PHE A 125 -4.39 -23.28 -1.24
CA PHE A 125 -5.49 -23.93 -1.92
C PHE A 125 -6.52 -24.40 -0.87
N ASP A 126 -7.76 -23.91 -0.97
CA ASP A 126 -8.83 -24.23 -0.02
C ASP A 126 -9.64 -25.45 -0.47
N SER A 127 -10.14 -25.44 -1.71
CA SER A 127 -11.03 -26.50 -2.20
C SER A 127 -11.15 -26.49 -3.72
N SER A 128 -11.35 -27.65 -4.34
CA SER A 128 -11.76 -27.76 -5.74
C SER A 128 -13.11 -28.45 -5.85
N THR A 129 -14.04 -27.85 -6.60
CA THR A 129 -15.31 -28.47 -6.98
C THR A 129 -15.27 -28.83 -8.45
N GLN A 130 -15.36 -30.12 -8.78
CA GLN A 130 -15.45 -30.60 -10.15
C GLN A 130 -16.91 -30.90 -10.50
N ALA A 131 -17.42 -30.25 -11.55
CA ALA A 131 -18.72 -30.55 -12.13
C ALA A 131 -18.57 -30.73 -13.66
N MET A 132 -18.50 -31.98 -14.12
CA MET A 132 -18.51 -32.56 -15.50
C MET A 132 -17.84 -31.82 -16.69
N LYS A 133 -17.83 -30.49 -16.78
CA LYS A 133 -17.10 -29.67 -17.77
C LYS A 133 -16.39 -28.46 -17.16
N HIS A 134 -16.51 -28.27 -15.85
CA HIS A 134 -16.06 -27.07 -15.14
C HIS A 134 -15.42 -27.47 -13.82
N VAL A 135 -14.23 -26.95 -13.56
CA VAL A 135 -13.56 -27.12 -12.27
C VAL A 135 -13.39 -25.74 -11.65
N GLN A 136 -13.84 -25.61 -10.42
CA GLN A 136 -13.73 -24.38 -9.62
C GLN A 136 -12.73 -24.62 -8.51
N ASP A 137 -11.61 -23.92 -8.59
CA ASP A 137 -10.55 -23.98 -7.60
C ASP A 137 -10.61 -22.71 -6.73
N GLY A 138 -10.71 -22.90 -5.41
CA GLY A 138 -10.70 -21.84 -4.42
C GLY A 138 -9.30 -21.66 -3.84
N TYR A 139 -8.78 -20.45 -3.90
CA TYR A 139 -7.49 -20.05 -3.36
C TYR A 139 -7.68 -18.96 -2.32
N SER A 140 -7.00 -19.03 -1.18
CA SER A 140 -6.86 -17.92 -0.24
C SER A 140 -5.52 -17.24 -0.46
N VAL A 141 -5.55 -15.94 -0.71
CA VAL A 141 -4.38 -15.12 -1.01
C VAL A 141 -4.17 -14.14 0.14
N GLU A 142 -2.96 -14.08 0.68
CA GLU A 142 -2.52 -13.08 1.65
C GLU A 142 -1.35 -12.29 1.09
N VAL A 143 -1.54 -10.99 0.97
CA VAL A 143 -0.58 -10.05 0.37
C VAL A 143 -0.25 -8.98 1.39
N ARG A 144 1.03 -8.63 1.48
CA ARG A 144 1.52 -7.58 2.38
C ARG A 144 2.18 -6.49 1.57
N ALA A 145 1.82 -5.25 1.86
CA ALA A 145 2.47 -4.08 1.32
C ALA A 145 3.10 -3.25 2.44
N THR A 146 4.29 -2.72 2.18
CA THR A 146 5.01 -1.81 3.06
C THR A 146 5.32 -0.53 2.30
N ALA A 147 4.91 0.62 2.82
CA ALA A 147 5.22 1.92 2.26
C ALA A 147 6.06 2.72 3.27
N LYS A 148 7.23 3.20 2.84
CA LYS A 148 8.05 4.15 3.59
C LYS A 148 7.55 5.57 3.30
N GLY A 149 7.24 6.30 4.36
CA GLY A 149 6.98 7.73 4.31
C GLY A 149 8.24 8.56 4.58
N ASN A 150 8.17 9.84 4.23
CA ASN A 150 9.23 10.86 4.26
C ASN A 150 9.87 11.15 5.64
N ALA A 151 9.54 10.39 6.70
CA ALA A 151 9.94 10.65 8.08
C ALA A 151 10.19 9.34 8.88
N GLN A 152 10.77 8.32 8.24
CA GLN A 152 11.00 6.98 8.84
C GLN A 152 9.73 6.24 9.30
N MET A 153 8.54 6.76 8.99
CA MET A 153 7.28 6.08 9.25
C MET A 153 7.05 5.03 8.18
N THR A 154 7.08 3.76 8.57
CA THR A 154 6.68 2.63 7.74
C THR A 154 5.20 2.35 7.96
N PHE A 155 4.45 2.30 6.88
CA PHE A 155 3.05 1.90 6.87
C PHE A 155 2.98 0.49 6.27
N GLU A 156 2.39 -0.44 7.00
CA GLU A 156 2.20 -1.81 6.55
C GLU A 156 0.70 -2.08 6.42
N GLU A 157 0.30 -2.68 5.31
CA GLU A 157 -1.05 -3.13 5.07
C GLU A 157 -1.01 -4.60 4.64
N THR A 158 -1.85 -5.43 5.25
CA THR A 158 -2.01 -6.83 4.85
C THR A 158 -3.44 -7.06 4.38
N LEU A 159 -3.59 -7.57 3.17
CA LEU A 159 -4.87 -7.90 2.56
C LEU A 159 -4.95 -9.42 2.41
N SER A 160 -6.02 -10.02 2.95
CA SER A 160 -6.32 -11.44 2.78
C SER A 160 -7.68 -11.61 2.12
N GLU A 161 -7.72 -12.27 0.96
CA GLU A 161 -8.94 -12.49 0.20
C GLU A 161 -9.01 -13.88 -0.42
N LYS A 162 -10.22 -14.41 -0.56
CA LYS A 162 -10.48 -15.69 -1.22
C LYS A 162 -10.84 -15.46 -2.68
N VAL A 163 -10.07 -16.06 -3.58
CA VAL A 163 -10.26 -16.00 -5.02
C VAL A 163 -10.74 -17.35 -5.52
N ILE A 164 -11.85 -17.35 -6.26
CA ILE A 164 -12.34 -18.54 -6.95
C ILE A 164 -11.96 -18.41 -8.42
N VAL A 165 -11.23 -19.40 -8.92
CA VAL A 165 -10.82 -19.47 -10.33
C VAL A 165 -11.51 -20.65 -10.98
N SER A 166 -12.13 -20.39 -12.12
CA SER A 166 -12.72 -21.40 -12.96
C SER A 166 -11.75 -21.85 -14.05
N ARG A 167 -11.50 -23.15 -14.15
CA ARG A 167 -10.79 -23.74 -15.30
C ARG A 167 -11.77 -24.57 -16.13
N PHE A 168 -11.68 -24.39 -17.44
CA PHE A 168 -12.45 -25.17 -18.41
C PHE A 168 -11.63 -26.40 -18.78
N THR A 169 -11.94 -27.53 -18.15
CA THR A 169 -11.41 -28.82 -18.59
C THR A 169 -12.14 -29.18 -19.87
N GLY A 170 -11.48 -29.10 -21.03
CA GLY A 170 -12.07 -29.24 -22.37
C GLY A 170 -12.69 -30.60 -22.72
N GLY A 171 -13.48 -31.19 -21.82
CA GLY A 171 -14.22 -32.44 -22.03
C GLY A 171 -13.36 -33.71 -21.98
N ILE A 172 -12.10 -33.64 -21.55
CA ILE A 172 -11.29 -34.83 -21.30
C ILE A 172 -11.34 -35.10 -19.79
N ALA A 173 -12.35 -35.85 -19.38
CA ALA A 173 -12.28 -36.59 -18.13
C ALA A 173 -11.31 -37.77 -18.33
N PRO A 174 -10.51 -38.18 -17.33
CA PRO A 174 -9.93 -39.52 -17.32
C PRO A 174 -11.02 -40.59 -17.30
#